data_AF-A0A792DQM0-F1
#
_entry.id   AF-A0A792DQM0-F1
#
_cell.length_a   1.000
_cell.length_b   1.000
_cell.length_c   1.000
_cell.angle_alpha   90.00
_cell.angle_beta   90.00
_cell.angle_gamma   90.00
#
_symmetry.space_group_name_H-M   'P 1'
#
loop_
_entity.id
_entity.type
_entity.pdbx_description
1 polymer ?
#
loop_
_entity_poly.entity_id
_entity_poly.type
_entity_poly.pdbx_seq_one_letter_code
_entity_poly.pdbx_strand_id
1 'polypeptide(L)'
;MDIEDFLEAEDNDLSLWNDDILSIDWFVILRGLLKYQRRLNITHSELVLLANLVSFHQNVDSQILPSISLLATRMRASRAIIQGRLQELEGKGMLQKISYAQIGHDDDLRNVYDIKPLIRKLIGVQKTENDKKHTCPVCGKVGSSDEEIEKFFGFRKSGDYKWPQSWCRSCRSTKQRRLNTSLIGKKRPRKSPPEVV
;
A
#
# COMPACT_ATOMS: atom_id res chain seq x y z
N MET A 1 6.66 3.24 -17.61
CA MET A 1 7.45 3.33 -16.38
C MET A 1 6.63 2.65 -15.30
N ASP A 2 7.16 1.59 -14.73
CA ASP A 2 6.46 0.78 -13.75
C ASP A 2 6.66 1.35 -12.34
N ILE A 3 5.71 1.12 -11.42
CA ILE A 3 5.90 1.55 -10.02
C ILE A 3 7.09 0.80 -9.38
N GLU A 4 7.45 -0.36 -9.92
CA GLU A 4 8.64 -1.10 -9.51
C GLU A 4 9.94 -0.29 -9.80
N ASP A 5 9.99 0.47 -10.90
CA ASP A 5 11.09 1.40 -11.20
C ASP A 5 11.22 2.50 -10.12
N PHE A 6 10.10 2.98 -9.55
CA PHE A 6 10.07 3.95 -8.44
C PHE A 6 10.58 3.39 -7.10
N LEU A 7 10.67 2.08 -6.97
CA LEU A 7 11.09 1.40 -5.75
C LEU A 7 12.56 1.01 -5.77
N GLU A 8 13.17 0.92 -6.95
CA GLU A 8 14.59 0.60 -7.13
C GLU A 8 15.51 1.83 -6.96
N ALA A 9 14.97 3.04 -7.01
CA ALA A 9 15.70 4.24 -6.64
C ALA A 9 16.01 4.21 -5.14
N GLU A 10 17.30 4.05 -4.81
CA GLU A 10 17.83 4.10 -3.44
C GLU A 10 17.31 5.33 -2.70
N ASP A 11 17.15 5.15 -1.39
CA ASP A 11 16.64 6.11 -0.42
C ASP A 11 16.76 7.58 -0.86
N ASN A 12 15.61 8.24 -0.85
CA ASN A 12 15.37 9.65 -0.53
C ASN A 12 14.58 10.45 -1.57
N ASP A 13 13.50 11.00 -1.02
CA ASP A 13 12.83 12.22 -1.43
C ASP A 13 11.89 12.16 -2.64
N LEU A 14 10.64 11.75 -2.37
CA LEU A 14 9.48 11.94 -3.26
C LEU A 14 9.27 13.41 -3.69
N SER A 15 10.00 14.38 -3.10
CA SER A 15 10.01 15.79 -3.52
C SER A 15 10.74 16.01 -4.86
N LEU A 16 11.78 15.22 -5.15
CA LEU A 16 12.59 15.35 -6.38
C LEU A 16 11.85 14.86 -7.64
N TRP A 17 10.82 14.04 -7.48
CA TRP A 17 10.17 13.28 -8.55
C TRP A 17 8.71 13.71 -8.80
N ASN A 18 8.37 14.94 -8.45
CA ASN A 18 6.99 15.44 -8.47
C ASN A 18 6.37 15.49 -9.87
N ASP A 19 7.19 15.51 -10.92
CA ASP A 19 6.79 15.52 -12.33
C ASP A 19 6.76 14.10 -12.93
N ASP A 20 7.64 13.19 -12.50
CA ASP A 20 7.68 11.81 -13.02
C ASP A 20 6.55 10.93 -12.50
N ILE A 21 5.94 11.25 -11.35
CA ILE A 21 4.79 10.49 -10.81
C ILE A 21 3.61 10.44 -11.81
N LEU A 22 3.46 11.45 -12.67
CA LEU A 22 2.42 11.47 -13.71
C LEU A 22 2.74 10.59 -14.92
N SER A 23 3.98 10.09 -15.05
CA SER A 23 4.37 9.15 -16.10
C SER A 23 3.95 7.70 -15.80
N ILE A 24 3.44 7.44 -14.59
CA ILE A 24 2.96 6.11 -14.19
C ILE A 24 1.75 5.73 -15.04
N ASP A 25 1.83 4.55 -15.67
CA ASP A 25 0.76 4.03 -16.50
C ASP A 25 -0.52 3.79 -15.67
N TRP A 26 -1.66 4.26 -16.19
CA TRP A 26 -2.98 4.12 -15.57
C TRP A 26 -3.29 2.67 -15.16
N PHE A 27 -2.82 1.68 -15.92
CA PHE A 27 -3.03 0.26 -15.62
C PHE A 27 -2.35 -0.11 -14.29
N VAL A 28 -1.16 0.43 -14.02
CA VAL A 28 -0.44 0.16 -12.77
C VAL A 28 -1.17 0.80 -11.59
N ILE A 29 -1.72 2.00 -11.77
CA ILE A 29 -2.56 2.65 -10.78
C ILE A 29 -3.83 1.82 -10.50
N LEU A 30 -4.51 1.32 -11.54
CA LEU A 30 -5.69 0.46 -11.38
C LEU A 30 -5.37 -0.86 -10.69
N ARG A 31 -4.27 -1.52 -11.07
CA ARG A 31 -3.77 -2.74 -10.41
C ARG A 31 -3.56 -2.48 -8.92
N GLY A 32 -2.92 -1.35 -8.58
CA GLY A 32 -2.70 -0.92 -7.20
C GLY A 32 -4.00 -0.68 -6.44
N LEU A 33 -4.96 0.02 -7.04
CA LEU A 33 -6.28 0.26 -6.44
C LEU A 33 -7.03 -1.04 -6.11
N LEU A 34 -7.02 -2.00 -7.05
CA LEU A 34 -7.65 -3.32 -6.86
C LEU A 34 -6.94 -4.13 -5.76
N LYS A 35 -5.61 -4.20 -5.82
CA LYS A 35 -4.80 -4.98 -4.86
C LYS A 35 -4.90 -4.41 -3.45
N TYR A 36 -4.89 -3.08 -3.32
CA TYR A 36 -4.78 -2.40 -2.03
C TYR A 36 -6.07 -1.79 -1.51
N GLN A 37 -7.22 -2.10 -2.11
CA GLN A 37 -8.52 -1.54 -1.75
C GLN A 37 -8.78 -1.51 -0.23
N ARG A 38 -8.57 -2.64 0.45
CA ARG A 38 -8.78 -2.76 1.90
C ARG A 38 -7.78 -1.92 2.70
N ARG A 39 -6.52 -1.88 2.27
CA ARG A 39 -5.45 -1.12 2.95
C ARG A 39 -5.61 0.38 2.78
N LEU A 40 -6.18 0.81 1.65
CA LEU A 40 -6.54 2.19 1.36
C LEU A 40 -7.85 2.62 2.01
N ASN A 41 -8.60 1.69 2.63
CA ASN A 41 -9.91 1.94 3.22
C ASN A 41 -10.90 2.61 2.25
N ILE A 42 -10.92 2.15 0.99
CA ILE A 42 -11.84 2.63 -0.05
C ILE A 42 -13.00 1.66 -0.25
N THR A 43 -14.21 2.21 -0.34
CA THR A 43 -15.43 1.49 -0.67
C THR A 43 -15.43 1.08 -2.15
N HIS A 44 -16.34 0.17 -2.51
CA HIS A 44 -16.49 -0.25 -3.91
C HIS A 44 -16.86 0.92 -4.83
N SER A 45 -17.76 1.81 -4.39
CA SER A 45 -18.14 3.00 -5.17
C SER A 45 -16.98 3.97 -5.36
N GLU A 46 -16.16 4.16 -4.33
CA GLU A 46 -14.96 5.00 -4.42
C GLU A 46 -13.90 4.40 -5.33
N LEU A 47 -13.71 3.07 -5.27
CA LEU A 47 -12.82 2.36 -6.19
C LEU A 47 -13.22 2.57 -7.65
N VAL A 48 -14.51 2.43 -7.97
CA VAL A 48 -15.02 2.65 -9.34
C VAL A 48 -14.88 4.11 -9.76
N LEU A 49 -15.11 5.07 -8.85
CA LEU A 49 -14.92 6.49 -9.12
C LEU A 49 -13.45 6.82 -9.41
N LEU A 50 -12.53 6.33 -8.59
CA LEU A 50 -11.08 6.48 -8.79
C LEU A 50 -10.63 5.82 -10.10
N ALA A 51 -11.14 4.64 -10.43
CA ALA A 51 -10.84 3.99 -11.69
C ALA A 51 -11.30 4.82 -12.90
N ASN A 52 -12.49 5.42 -12.82
CA ASN A 52 -12.97 6.35 -13.84
C ASN A 52 -12.07 7.58 -13.95
N LEU A 53 -11.63 8.18 -12.84
CA LEU A 53 -10.72 9.33 -12.87
C LEU A 53 -9.37 8.98 -13.49
N VAL A 54 -8.78 7.86 -13.06
CA VAL A 54 -7.47 7.37 -13.54
C VAL A 54 -7.50 7.06 -15.04
N SER A 55 -8.64 6.65 -15.60
CA SER A 55 -8.75 6.43 -17.06
C SER A 55 -8.50 7.67 -17.91
N PHE A 56 -8.61 8.88 -17.35
CA PHE A 56 -8.32 10.14 -18.05
C PHE A 56 -6.87 10.62 -17.87
N HIS A 57 -6.10 9.97 -16.99
CA HIS A 57 -4.73 10.38 -16.67
C HIS A 57 -3.74 10.19 -17.82
N GLN A 58 -4.00 9.26 -18.76
CA GLN A 58 -3.06 8.96 -19.85
C GLN A 58 -2.90 10.10 -20.87
N ASN A 59 -3.83 11.05 -20.92
CA ASN A 59 -3.77 12.13 -21.87
C ASN A 59 -3.00 13.31 -21.26
N VAL A 60 -1.67 13.18 -21.22
CA VAL A 60 -0.74 14.19 -20.67
C VAL A 60 -0.94 15.57 -21.34
N ASP A 61 -1.41 15.59 -22.58
CA ASP A 61 -1.73 16.81 -23.34
C ASP A 61 -3.18 17.27 -23.21
N SER A 62 -4.09 16.40 -22.75
CA SER A 62 -5.49 16.77 -22.58
C SER A 62 -5.71 17.20 -21.14
N GLN A 63 -5.80 18.50 -20.92
CA GLN A 63 -6.37 19.10 -19.70
C GLN A 63 -7.85 18.72 -19.47
N ILE A 64 -8.35 17.68 -20.15
CA ILE A 64 -9.73 17.22 -20.17
C ILE A 64 -9.90 16.22 -19.02
N LEU A 65 -9.91 16.74 -17.80
CA LEU A 65 -10.37 15.98 -16.65
C LEU A 65 -11.90 15.85 -16.74
N PRO A 66 -12.46 14.68 -16.38
CA PRO A 66 -13.87 14.41 -16.62
C PRO A 66 -14.75 15.30 -15.74
N SER A 67 -15.77 15.90 -16.35
CA SER A 67 -16.77 16.65 -15.59
C SER A 67 -17.57 15.73 -14.65
N ILE A 68 -18.10 16.31 -13.56
CA ILE A 68 -18.98 15.59 -12.62
C ILE A 68 -20.17 14.96 -13.34
N SER A 69 -20.71 15.63 -14.38
CA SER A 69 -21.81 15.10 -15.19
C SER A 69 -21.39 13.84 -15.96
N LEU A 70 -20.18 13.83 -16.54
CA LEU A 70 -19.65 12.66 -17.25
C LEU A 70 -19.46 11.47 -16.30
N LEU A 71 -18.90 11.72 -15.11
CA LEU A 71 -18.73 10.71 -14.06
C LEU A 71 -20.08 10.17 -13.59
N ALA A 72 -21.06 11.04 -13.35
CA ALA A 72 -22.43 10.67 -12.98
C ALA A 72 -23.07 9.75 -14.02
N THR A 73 -22.95 10.08 -15.31
CA THR A 73 -23.46 9.25 -16.41
C THR A 73 -22.78 7.88 -16.45
N ARG A 74 -21.43 7.82 -16.37
CA ARG A 74 -20.68 6.56 -16.40
C ARG A 74 -21.00 5.65 -15.23
N MET A 75 -21.11 6.23 -14.03
CA MET A 75 -21.40 5.49 -12.81
C MET A 75 -22.89 5.22 -12.59
N ARG A 76 -23.77 5.75 -13.44
CA ARG A 76 -25.24 5.73 -13.27
C ARG A 76 -25.66 6.22 -11.88
N ALA A 77 -25.03 7.30 -11.43
CA ALA A 77 -25.24 7.89 -10.11
C ALA A 77 -25.66 9.37 -10.24
N SER A 78 -26.29 9.93 -9.21
CA SER A 78 -26.62 11.35 -9.21
C SER A 78 -25.35 12.20 -9.02
N ARG A 79 -25.37 13.44 -9.51
CA ARG A 79 -24.24 14.38 -9.32
C ARG A 79 -23.92 14.60 -7.85
N ALA A 80 -24.94 14.63 -6.99
CA ALA A 80 -24.78 14.76 -5.54
C ALA A 80 -24.02 13.58 -4.93
N ILE A 81 -24.30 12.35 -5.38
CA ILE A 81 -23.55 11.15 -4.94
C ILE A 81 -22.09 11.28 -5.38
N ILE A 82 -21.82 11.63 -6.64
CA ILE A 82 -20.45 11.79 -7.13
C ILE A 82 -19.70 12.88 -6.34
N GLN A 83 -20.34 14.02 -6.09
CA GLN A 83 -19.76 15.11 -5.30
C GLN A 83 -19.45 14.68 -3.86
N GLY A 84 -20.39 14.01 -3.18
CA GLY A 84 -20.16 13.50 -1.83
C GLY A 84 -19.00 12.50 -1.79
N ARG A 85 -18.88 11.61 -2.78
CA ARG A 85 -17.75 10.66 -2.86
C ARG A 85 -16.42 11.33 -3.15
N LEU A 86 -16.40 12.38 -3.98
CA LEU A 86 -15.19 13.16 -4.21
C LEU A 86 -14.73 13.87 -2.93
N GLN A 87 -15.66 14.42 -2.15
CA GLN A 87 -15.35 15.00 -0.84
C GLN A 87 -14.85 13.96 0.17
N GLU A 88 -15.44 12.77 0.20
CA GLU A 88 -14.95 11.65 1.04
C GLU A 88 -13.52 11.25 0.65
N LEU A 89 -13.23 11.15 -0.66
CA LEU A 89 -11.91 10.83 -1.18
C LEU A 89 -10.87 11.93 -0.90
N GLU A 90 -11.27 13.19 -0.98
CA GLU A 90 -10.45 14.34 -0.58
C GLU A 90 -10.17 14.32 0.93
N GLY A 91 -11.19 14.05 1.76
CA GLY A 91 -11.03 13.88 3.21
C GLY A 91 -10.14 12.68 3.57
N LYS A 92 -10.12 11.64 2.73
CA LYS A 92 -9.17 10.54 2.83
C LYS A 92 -7.78 10.92 2.33
N GLY A 93 -7.56 12.08 1.70
CA GLY A 93 -6.28 12.47 1.11
C GLY A 93 -5.90 11.65 -0.13
N MET A 94 -6.88 11.10 -0.84
CA MET A 94 -6.68 10.40 -2.13
C MET A 94 -6.66 11.39 -3.30
N LEU A 95 -7.40 12.48 -3.19
CA LEU A 95 -7.56 13.49 -4.22
C LEU A 95 -7.35 14.87 -3.60
N GLN A 96 -6.98 15.84 -4.44
CA GLN A 96 -6.95 17.24 -4.06
C GLN A 96 -7.71 18.06 -5.09
N LYS A 97 -8.65 18.89 -4.67
CA LYS A 97 -9.34 19.80 -5.56
C LYS A 97 -8.41 20.93 -6.03
N ILE A 98 -8.29 21.12 -7.34
CA ILE A 98 -7.60 22.26 -7.95
C ILE A 98 -8.65 23.34 -8.23
N SER A 99 -8.47 24.52 -7.65
CA SER A 99 -9.26 25.72 -7.99
C SER A 99 -8.49 26.55 -9.02
N TYR A 100 -8.87 26.48 -10.28
CA TYR A 100 -8.40 27.44 -11.28
C TYR A 100 -9.20 28.73 -11.10
N ALA A 101 -8.62 29.70 -10.38
CA ALA A 101 -9.18 31.03 -10.31
C ALA A 101 -9.09 31.68 -11.71
N GLN A 102 -10.24 31.98 -12.32
CA GLN A 102 -10.41 33.06 -13.30
C GLN A 102 -9.63 32.93 -14.63
N ILE A 103 -9.77 31.82 -15.36
CA ILE A 103 -9.49 31.82 -16.81
C ILE A 103 -10.82 31.97 -17.55
N GLY A 104 -11.22 33.22 -17.77
CA GLY A 104 -12.15 33.63 -18.83
C GLY A 104 -13.49 32.89 -18.91
N HIS A 105 -14.50 33.44 -18.24
CA HIS A 105 -15.91 33.47 -18.69
C HIS A 105 -16.59 32.17 -19.17
N ASP A 106 -16.16 31.00 -18.68
CA ASP A 106 -16.90 29.75 -18.86
C ASP A 106 -17.21 29.16 -17.47
N ASP A 107 -18.47 29.29 -17.04
CA ASP A 107 -19.00 28.75 -15.78
C ASP A 107 -18.86 27.21 -15.68
N ASP A 108 -18.35 26.58 -16.75
CA ASP A 108 -18.04 25.17 -16.87
C ASP A 108 -16.63 24.75 -16.43
N LEU A 109 -15.82 25.66 -15.89
CA LEU A 109 -14.55 25.34 -15.22
C LEU A 109 -14.79 24.71 -13.83
N ARG A 110 -15.37 23.51 -13.92
CA ARG A 110 -15.89 22.66 -12.85
C ARG A 110 -14.74 21.92 -12.15
N ASN A 111 -14.64 22.11 -10.84
CA ASN A 111 -14.00 21.22 -9.85
C ASN A 111 -13.05 20.16 -10.44
N VAL A 112 -11.81 20.58 -10.72
CA VAL A 112 -10.77 19.69 -11.21
C VAL A 112 -10.12 18.98 -10.02
N TYR A 113 -9.76 17.70 -10.15
CA TYR A 113 -9.13 16.93 -9.07
C TYR A 113 -7.77 16.42 -9.50
N ASP A 114 -6.76 16.66 -8.67
CA ASP A 114 -5.43 16.07 -8.77
C ASP A 114 -5.43 14.66 -8.16
N ILE A 115 -4.84 13.70 -8.89
CA ILE A 115 -4.66 12.31 -8.45
C ILE A 115 -3.26 12.03 -7.89
N LYS A 116 -2.32 12.97 -7.93
CA LYS A 116 -0.98 12.80 -7.33
C LYS A 116 -1.04 12.29 -5.87
N PRO A 117 -1.96 12.75 -5.00
CA PRO A 117 -2.06 12.22 -3.63
C PRO A 117 -2.36 10.71 -3.59
N LEU A 118 -3.22 10.21 -4.48
CA LEU A 118 -3.52 8.78 -4.61
C LEU A 118 -2.27 8.00 -4.98
N ILE A 119 -1.50 8.46 -5.98
CA ILE A 119 -0.33 7.75 -6.46
C ILE A 119 0.73 7.64 -5.35
N ARG A 120 0.98 8.74 -4.61
CA ARG A 120 1.88 8.73 -3.45
C ARG A 120 1.45 7.72 -2.38
N LYS A 121 0.14 7.60 -2.12
CA LYS A 121 -0.39 6.58 -1.20
C LYS A 121 -0.17 5.17 -1.69
N LEU A 122 -0.40 4.90 -2.97
CA LEU A 122 -0.15 3.58 -3.56
C LEU A 122 1.31 3.17 -3.40
N ILE A 123 2.25 4.08 -3.69
CA ILE A 123 3.69 3.86 -3.49
C ILE A 123 4.00 3.53 -2.03
N GLY A 124 3.46 4.30 -1.06
CA GLY A 124 3.68 4.04 0.36
C GLY A 124 3.13 2.68 0.83
N VAL A 125 1.95 2.29 0.32
CA VAL A 125 1.33 0.99 0.61
C VAL A 125 2.14 -0.17 0.01
N GLN A 126 2.76 0.04 -1.16
CA GLN A 126 3.62 -0.95 -1.80
C GLN A 126 4.98 -1.07 -1.09
N LYS A 127 5.61 0.05 -0.70
CA LYS A 127 6.86 0.05 0.10
C LYS A 127 6.69 -0.76 1.39
N THR A 128 5.63 -0.47 2.14
CA THR A 128 5.31 -1.23 3.38
C THR A 128 4.97 -2.71 3.15
N GLU A 129 4.62 -3.13 1.93
CA GLU A 129 4.50 -4.55 1.59
C GLU A 129 5.86 -5.20 1.36
N ASN A 130 6.76 -4.51 0.66
CA ASN A 130 8.10 -4.96 0.35
C ASN A 130 9.04 -4.94 1.57
N ASP A 131 8.75 -4.08 2.56
CA ASP A 131 9.45 -4.02 3.84
C ASP A 131 9.08 -5.16 4.81
N LYS A 132 8.19 -6.08 4.40
CA LYS A 132 7.96 -7.33 5.12
C LYS A 132 9.15 -8.28 4.94
N LYS A 133 10.31 -7.88 5.45
CA LYS A 133 11.49 -8.72 5.54
C LYS A 133 11.53 -9.36 6.91
N HIS A 134 11.63 -10.69 6.93
CA HIS A 134 11.81 -11.45 8.16
C HIS A 134 13.06 -12.31 8.08
N THR A 135 13.94 -12.14 9.05
CA THR A 135 15.28 -12.75 9.04
C THR A 135 15.43 -13.74 10.19
N CYS A 136 15.94 -14.93 9.89
CA CYS A 136 16.23 -15.94 10.89
C CYS A 136 17.51 -15.55 11.66
N PRO A 137 17.47 -15.42 13.00
CA PRO A 137 18.65 -15.04 13.78
C PRO A 137 19.71 -16.16 13.86
N VAL A 138 19.38 -17.39 13.47
CA VAL A 138 20.28 -18.55 13.57
C VAL A 138 21.08 -18.77 12.29
N CYS A 139 20.48 -18.57 11.12
CA CYS A 139 21.12 -18.87 9.84
C CYS A 139 21.10 -17.71 8.84
N GLY A 140 20.57 -16.54 9.23
CA GLY A 140 20.48 -15.37 8.37
C GLY A 140 19.51 -15.49 7.19
N LYS A 141 18.76 -16.60 7.05
CA LYS A 141 17.77 -16.76 5.98
C LYS A 141 16.74 -15.64 6.05
N VAL A 142 16.48 -14.98 4.92
CA VAL A 142 15.52 -13.87 4.79
C VAL A 142 14.32 -14.35 3.97
N GLY A 143 13.12 -13.91 4.34
CA GLY A 143 11.94 -13.93 3.47
C GLY A 143 11.44 -12.51 3.31
N SER A 144 11.26 -12.06 2.07
CA SER A 144 10.90 -10.68 1.73
C SER A 144 9.42 -10.52 1.33
N SER A 145 8.70 -11.63 1.13
CA SER A 145 7.26 -11.67 0.85
C SER A 145 6.49 -12.54 1.84
N ASP A 146 5.16 -12.39 1.94
CA ASP A 146 4.32 -13.24 2.78
C ASP A 146 4.44 -14.73 2.38
N GLU A 147 4.60 -15.03 1.09
CA GLU A 147 4.77 -16.39 0.55
C GLU A 147 6.13 -16.97 0.92
N GLU A 148 7.20 -16.18 0.79
CA GLU A 148 8.55 -16.60 1.20
C GLU A 148 8.62 -16.79 2.71
N ILE A 149 8.04 -15.87 3.47
CA ILE A 149 7.95 -15.93 4.92
C ILE A 149 7.15 -17.17 5.34
N GLU A 150 6.00 -17.42 4.71
CA GLU A 150 5.23 -18.63 4.98
C GLU A 150 6.06 -19.87 4.64
N LYS A 151 6.75 -19.92 3.49
CA LYS A 151 7.58 -21.06 3.07
C LYS A 151 8.76 -21.32 4.01
N PHE A 152 9.49 -20.28 4.39
CA PHE A 152 10.72 -20.39 5.17
C PHE A 152 10.50 -20.45 6.68
N PHE A 153 9.50 -19.75 7.22
CA PHE A 153 9.27 -19.61 8.66
C PHE A 153 7.92 -20.19 9.09
N GLY A 154 6.87 -19.91 8.30
CA GLY A 154 5.48 -20.16 8.65
C GLY A 154 4.90 -19.13 9.61
N PHE A 155 3.59 -18.93 9.54
CA PHE A 155 2.86 -18.02 10.44
C PHE A 155 2.30 -18.74 11.69
N ARG A 156 2.30 -18.04 12.84
CA ARG A 156 1.41 -18.36 13.98
C ARG A 156 0.18 -17.47 13.92
N LYS A 157 -0.96 -17.99 14.37
CA LYS A 157 -2.23 -17.27 14.45
C LYS A 157 -2.71 -17.19 15.89
N SER A 158 -3.24 -16.04 16.29
CA SER A 158 -4.02 -15.86 17.53
C SER A 158 -5.19 -14.93 17.22
N GLY A 159 -6.40 -15.50 17.13
CA GLY A 159 -7.55 -14.80 16.55
C GLY A 159 -7.26 -14.35 15.12
N ASP A 160 -7.49 -13.07 14.83
CA ASP A 160 -7.28 -12.47 13.50
C ASP A 160 -5.82 -12.06 13.22
N TYR A 161 -4.95 -12.06 14.24
CA TYR A 161 -3.56 -11.66 14.08
C TYR A 161 -2.69 -12.85 13.65
N LYS A 162 -1.92 -12.66 12.57
CA LYS A 162 -0.87 -13.59 12.12
C LYS A 162 0.50 -12.93 12.21
N TRP A 163 1.51 -13.66 12.70
CA TRP A 163 2.89 -13.20 12.72
C TRP A 163 3.87 -14.32 12.37
N PRO A 164 4.97 -14.01 11.68
CA PRO A 164 5.94 -15.02 11.27
C PRO A 164 6.65 -15.62 12.46
N GLN A 165 7.12 -16.85 12.32
CA GLN A 165 8.00 -17.43 13.32
C GLN A 165 9.40 -16.85 13.29
N SER A 166 9.95 -16.53 14.47
CA SER A 166 11.27 -15.94 14.60
C SER A 166 12.39 -16.81 14.00
N TRP A 167 12.27 -18.14 14.07
CA TRP A 167 13.23 -19.07 13.47
C TRP A 167 12.66 -19.75 12.23
N CYS A 168 13.48 -19.91 11.20
CA CYS A 168 13.08 -20.63 10.00
C CYS A 168 12.83 -22.12 10.29
N ARG A 169 12.05 -22.79 9.44
CA ARG A 169 11.64 -24.19 9.60
C ARG A 169 12.82 -25.14 9.76
N SER A 170 13.91 -24.92 9.02
CA SER A 170 15.13 -25.72 9.13
C SER A 170 15.79 -25.59 10.52
N CYS A 171 15.92 -24.36 11.03
CA CYS A 171 16.50 -24.09 12.35
C CYS A 171 15.57 -24.47 13.51
N ARG A 172 14.25 -24.50 13.28
CA ARG A 172 13.26 -24.92 14.27
C ARG A 172 13.18 -26.43 14.42
N SER A 173 13.67 -27.21 13.45
CA SER A 173 13.60 -28.68 13.47
C SER A 173 14.23 -29.27 14.73
N THR A 174 13.69 -30.38 15.21
CA THR A 174 14.11 -31.04 16.46
C THR A 174 15.58 -31.46 16.44
N LYS A 175 16.11 -31.78 15.26
CA LYS A 175 17.52 -32.14 15.02
C LYS A 175 18.45 -30.93 15.24
N GLN A 176 18.07 -29.76 14.72
CA GLN A 176 18.81 -28.51 14.94
C GLN A 176 18.65 -27.99 16.38
N ARG A 177 17.49 -28.17 17.02
CA ARG A 177 17.32 -27.82 18.44
C ARG A 177 18.30 -28.60 19.31
N ARG A 178 18.44 -29.92 19.08
CA ARG A 178 19.39 -30.78 19.81
C ARG A 178 20.83 -30.30 19.61
N LEU A 179 21.23 -30.03 18.36
CA LEU A 179 22.56 -29.48 18.03
C LEU A 179 22.79 -28.11 18.71
N ASN A 180 21.82 -27.20 18.66
CA ASN A 180 21.91 -25.89 19.29
C ASN A 180 21.92 -25.97 20.83
N THR A 181 21.21 -26.92 21.46
CA THR A 181 21.34 -27.19 22.91
C THR A 181 22.63 -27.91 23.30
N SER A 182 23.29 -28.61 22.37
CA SER A 182 24.62 -29.18 22.63
C SER A 182 25.72 -28.12 22.51
N LEU A 183 25.54 -27.12 21.63
CA LEU A 183 26.47 -25.99 21.46
C LEU A 183 26.28 -24.91 22.55
N ILE A 184 25.04 -24.69 23.00
CA ILE A 184 24.72 -23.82 24.13
C ILE A 184 24.63 -24.73 25.36
N GLY A 185 25.76 -24.94 26.03
CA GLY A 185 25.86 -25.76 27.25
C GLY A 185 24.69 -25.51 28.21
N LYS A 186 24.19 -26.60 28.81
CA LYS A 186 23.04 -26.69 29.73
C LYS A 186 22.53 -25.32 30.22
N LYS A 187 21.33 -24.93 29.77
CA LYS A 187 20.60 -23.79 30.34
C LYS A 187 20.69 -23.86 31.87
N ARG A 188 21.13 -22.76 32.50
CA ARG A 188 21.10 -22.63 33.97
C ARG A 188 19.69 -23.01 34.46
N PRO A 189 19.57 -23.78 35.54
CA PRO A 189 18.27 -24.15 36.09
C PRO A 189 17.48 -22.88 36.40
N ARG A 190 16.16 -22.91 36.15
CA ARG A 190 15.26 -21.84 36.60
C ARG A 190 15.48 -21.67 38.10
N LYS A 191 15.79 -20.45 38.56
CA LYS A 191 15.81 -20.14 40.00
C LYS A 191 14.45 -20.54 40.57
N SER A 192 14.46 -21.36 41.61
CA SER A 192 13.29 -21.66 42.43
C SER A 192 12.69 -20.32 42.89
N PRO A 193 11.35 -20.21 43.00
CA PRO A 193 10.74 -19.06 43.66
C PRO A 193 11.32 -18.93 45.08
N PRO A 194 11.54 -17.70 45.58
CA PRO A 194 12.02 -17.53 46.95
C PRO A 194 10.99 -18.13 47.93
N GLU A 195 11.48 -18.93 48.88
CA GLU A 195 10.68 -19.37 50.01
C GLU A 195 10.22 -18.14 50.79
N VAL A 196 8.91 -18.03 50.96
CA VAL A 196 8.28 -17.02 51.80
C VAL A 196 8.54 -17.46 53.25
N VAL A 197 9.40 -16.71 53.95
CA VAL A 197 9.60 -16.78 55.41
C VAL A 197 8.63 -15.81 56.07
#